data_AF-A0A2S2QFT3-F1
#
_entry.id   AF-A0A2S2QFT3-F1
#
_cell.length_a   1.000
_cell.length_b   1.000
_cell.length_c   1.000
_cell.angle_alpha   90.00
_cell.angle_beta   90.00
_cell.angle_gamma   90.00
#
_symmetry.space_group_name_H-M   'P 1'
#
loop_
_entity.id
_entity.type
_entity.pdbx_description
1 polymer ?
#
loop_
_entity_poly.entity_id
_entity_poly.type
_entity_poly.pdbx_seq_one_letter_code
_entity_poly.pdbx_strand_id
1 'polypeptide(L)'
;MDFTQDITKIKQVSVIIRYVLIDFENHLVKIKESFLGFFEIHHDEAVDYKNLISQLLHNLGLDINKCKGQCYDGTSVMSGIYSKLQKRINDIVPNAMCVHCCSHNLNLVVCDAAKSSDKAMRFFETVQSVFNFFGGSAPRWALLAFGEDNATAVCKKVLKKVCATRWKARHNALFALKEKCIDVLKTYSN
;
A
#
# COMPACT_ATOMS: atom_id res chain seq x y z
N MET A 1 -9.17 4.70 5.35
CA MET A 1 -7.83 5.21 5.74
C MET A 1 -6.80 4.27 5.21
N ASP A 2 -5.69 4.82 4.75
CA ASP A 2 -4.55 4.04 4.25
C ASP A 2 -3.27 4.56 4.92
N PHE A 3 -2.49 3.64 5.46
CA PHE A 3 -1.23 3.91 6.12
C PHE A 3 -0.11 3.95 5.09
N THR A 4 0.70 5.00 5.18
CA THR A 4 1.89 5.13 4.37
C THR A 4 3.06 5.59 5.23
N GLN A 5 4.26 5.31 4.75
CA GLN A 5 5.50 5.81 5.33
C GLN A 5 6.19 6.63 4.26
N ASP A 6 6.54 7.86 4.59
CA ASP A 6 7.20 8.76 3.65
C ASP A 6 8.69 8.42 3.49
N ILE A 7 9.40 9.21 2.67
CA ILE A 7 10.84 9.03 2.45
C ILE A 7 11.68 9.31 3.70
N THR A 8 11.18 10.15 4.62
CA THR A 8 11.85 10.51 5.88
C THR A 8 11.60 9.50 6.99
N LYS A 9 10.83 8.44 6.70
CA LYS A 9 10.40 7.36 7.62
C LYS A 9 9.29 7.77 8.58
N ILE A 10 8.69 8.93 8.41
CA ILE A 10 7.54 9.39 9.17
C ILE A 10 6.30 8.60 8.73
N LYS A 11 5.54 8.15 9.74
CA LYS A 11 4.28 7.43 9.54
C LYS A 11 3.15 8.44 9.32
N GLN A 12 2.41 8.25 8.23
CA GLN A 12 1.30 9.12 7.86
C GLN A 12 0.07 8.28 7.53
N VAL A 13 -1.10 8.87 7.79
CA VAL A 13 -2.38 8.29 7.38
C VAL A 13 -3.10 9.24 6.45
N SER A 14 -3.56 8.68 5.33
CA SER A 14 -4.49 9.35 4.45
C SER A 14 -5.92 9.18 4.96
N VAL A 15 -6.66 10.30 5.02
CA VAL A 15 -8.07 10.29 5.43
C VAL A 15 -8.92 10.78 4.27
N ILE A 16 -9.91 9.95 3.92
CA ILE A 16 -10.93 10.23 2.91
C ILE A 16 -12.28 10.01 3.59
N ILE A 17 -13.21 10.94 3.40
CA ILE A 17 -14.59 10.79 3.82
C ILE A 17 -15.49 10.55 2.62
N ARG A 18 -16.39 9.57 2.73
CA ARG A 18 -17.43 9.29 1.75
C ARG A 18 -18.77 9.63 2.37
N TYR A 19 -19.56 10.47 1.71
CA TYR A 19 -20.83 10.96 2.22
C TYR A 19 -21.87 11.01 1.13
N VAL A 20 -23.14 11.05 1.56
CA VAL A 20 -24.30 11.08 0.67
C VAL A 20 -24.93 12.46 0.77
N LEU A 21 -25.10 13.11 -0.38
CA LEU A 21 -25.90 14.30 -0.54
C LEU A 21 -27.27 13.88 -1.05
N ILE A 22 -28.31 14.26 -0.31
CA ILE A 22 -29.70 14.00 -0.67
C ILE A 22 -30.33 15.35 -0.98
N ASP A 23 -30.79 15.49 -2.22
CA ASP A 23 -31.64 16.58 -2.66
C ASP A 23 -33.09 16.09 -2.62
N PHE A 24 -33.84 16.59 -1.65
CA PHE A 24 -35.23 16.18 -1.43
C PHE A 24 -36.18 16.77 -2.47
N GLU A 25 -35.86 17.93 -3.04
CA GLU A 25 -36.71 18.62 -4.02
C GLU A 25 -36.63 17.92 -5.38
N ASN A 26 -35.43 17.57 -5.81
CA ASN A 26 -35.20 16.88 -7.09
C ASN A 26 -35.19 15.35 -6.95
N HIS A 27 -35.40 14.81 -5.75
CA HIS A 27 -35.28 13.38 -5.43
C HIS A 27 -33.94 12.76 -5.89
N LEU A 28 -32.85 13.52 -5.77
CA LEU A 28 -31.53 13.08 -6.21
C LEU A 28 -30.66 12.63 -5.04
N VAL A 29 -30.04 11.47 -5.19
CA VAL A 29 -29.02 10.95 -4.26
C VAL A 29 -27.67 10.95 -4.96
N LYS A 30 -26.71 11.69 -4.41
CA LYS A 30 -25.34 11.76 -4.93
C LYS A 30 -24.34 11.33 -3.88
N ILE A 31 -23.49 10.37 -4.22
CA ILE A 31 -22.39 9.95 -3.37
C ILE A 31 -21.16 10.79 -3.73
N LYS A 32 -20.50 11.36 -2.73
CA LYS A 32 -19.25 12.12 -2.90
C LYS A 32 -18.17 11.56 -2.00
N GLU A 33 -16.93 11.75 -2.43
CA GLU A 33 -15.73 11.45 -1.67
C GLU A 33 -14.86 12.71 -1.60
N SER A 34 -14.37 13.02 -0.40
CA SER A 34 -13.46 14.15 -0.17
C SER A 34 -12.21 13.66 0.52
N PHE A 35 -11.06 13.94 -0.11
CA PHE A 35 -9.76 13.74 0.50
C PHE A 35 -9.50 14.88 1.50
N LEU A 36 -9.26 14.53 2.76
CA LEU A 36 -9.01 15.51 3.83
C LEU A 36 -7.53 15.85 3.98
N GLY A 37 -6.64 14.92 3.60
CA GLY A 37 -5.20 15.12 3.69
C GLY A 37 -4.45 13.92 4.22
N PHE A 38 -3.15 14.13 4.39
CA PHE A 38 -2.24 13.24 5.10
C PHE A 38 -2.01 13.80 6.50
N PHE A 39 -2.10 12.94 7.50
CA PHE A 39 -1.90 13.30 8.89
C PHE A 39 -0.79 12.45 9.47
N GLU A 40 0.16 13.10 10.14
CA GLU A 40 1.22 12.41 10.85
C GLU A 40 0.67 11.72 12.10
N ILE A 41 1.14 10.50 12.34
CA ILE A 41 0.81 9.72 13.54
C ILE A 41 2.13 9.38 14.24
N HIS A 42 2.35 9.99 15.41
CA HIS A 42 3.58 9.78 16.18
C HIS A 42 3.58 8.42 16.91
N HIS A 43 2.43 7.99 17.40
CA HIS A 43 2.26 6.73 18.14
C HIS A 43 1.30 5.82 17.37
N ASP A 44 1.74 4.61 17.07
CA ASP A 44 1.00 3.62 16.25
C ASP A 44 0.03 2.82 17.14
N GLU A 45 -0.78 3.52 17.93
CA GLU A 45 -1.79 2.92 18.79
C GLU A 45 -3.21 3.26 18.31
N ALA A 46 -4.15 2.34 18.53
CA ALA A 46 -5.54 2.51 18.12
C ALA A 46 -6.23 3.76 18.72
N VAL A 47 -5.72 4.28 19.84
CA VAL A 47 -6.25 5.49 20.48
C VAL A 47 -5.89 6.75 19.69
N ASP A 48 -4.70 6.83 19.10
CA ASP A 48 -4.25 8.00 18.34
C ASP A 48 -5.09 8.20 17.09
N TYR A 49 -5.37 7.11 16.37
CA TYR A 49 -6.25 7.15 15.20
C TYR A 49 -7.68 7.55 15.55
N LYS A 50 -8.21 7.06 16.69
CA LYS A 50 -9.53 7.48 17.17
C LYS A 50 -9.54 8.99 17.43
N ASN A 51 -8.54 9.50 18.16
CA ASN A 51 -8.44 10.91 18.50
C ASN A 51 -8.33 11.77 17.25
N LEU A 52 -7.50 11.37 16.28
CA LEU A 52 -7.38 12.03 14.98
C LEU A 52 -8.75 12.11 14.27
N ILE A 53 -9.49 11.00 14.19
CA ILE A 53 -10.83 10.98 13.58
C ILE A 53 -11.78 11.94 14.30
N SER A 54 -11.84 11.87 15.62
CA SER A 54 -12.72 12.72 16.42
C SER A 54 -12.40 14.20 16.23
N GLN A 55 -11.12 14.57 16.20
CA GLN A 55 -10.68 15.94 15.93
C GLN A 55 -11.04 16.39 14.51
N LEU A 56 -10.80 15.57 13.49
CA LEU A 56 -11.14 15.90 12.11
C LEU A 56 -12.63 16.10 11.91
N LEU A 57 -13.46 15.20 12.45
CA LEU A 57 -14.90 15.32 12.38
C LEU A 57 -15.41 16.55 13.13
N HIS A 58 -14.88 16.81 14.33
CA HIS A 58 -15.21 18.00 15.10
C HIS A 58 -14.89 19.29 14.34
N ASN A 59 -13.70 19.38 13.75
CA ASN A 59 -13.27 20.57 12.97
C ASN A 59 -14.12 20.79 11.72
N LEU A 60 -14.68 19.72 11.15
CA LEU A 60 -15.60 19.80 10.01
C LEU A 60 -17.07 19.99 10.44
N GLY A 61 -17.37 20.05 11.74
CA GLY A 61 -18.74 20.10 12.26
C GLY A 61 -19.56 18.84 11.98
N LEU A 62 -18.89 17.70 11.78
CA LEU A 62 -19.51 16.42 11.45
C LEU A 62 -19.75 15.60 12.72
N ASP A 63 -20.99 15.13 12.88
CA ASP A 63 -21.36 14.24 13.97
C ASP A 63 -20.97 12.78 13.64
N ILE A 64 -20.09 12.21 14.47
CA ILE A 64 -19.63 10.83 14.34
C ILE A 64 -20.80 9.82 14.39
N ASN A 65 -21.90 10.12 15.10
CA ASN A 65 -23.06 9.22 15.20
C ASN A 65 -23.77 9.01 13.85
N LYS A 66 -23.52 9.88 12.88
CA LYS A 66 -24.00 9.73 11.49
C LYS A 66 -23.12 8.81 10.65
N CYS A 67 -21.99 8.34 11.17
CA CYS A 67 -21.13 7.36 10.51
C CYS A 67 -21.88 6.05 10.27
N LYS A 68 -21.90 5.58 9.02
CA LYS A 68 -22.53 4.31 8.62
C LYS A 68 -21.52 3.25 8.21
N GLY A 69 -20.26 3.63 8.02
CA GLY A 69 -19.23 2.70 7.59
C GLY A 69 -17.84 3.22 7.88
N GLN A 70 -16.94 2.28 8.11
CA GLN A 70 -15.53 2.52 8.36
C GLN A 70 -14.70 1.58 7.46
N CYS A 71 -13.58 2.07 6.93
CA CYS A 71 -12.72 1.31 6.03
C CYS A 71 -11.25 1.60 6.34
N TYR A 72 -10.49 0.54 6.55
CA TYR A 72 -9.08 0.58 6.94
C TYR A 72 -8.24 -0.34 6.07
N ASP A 73 -6.96 -0.03 5.92
CA ASP A 73 -5.99 -1.01 5.47
C ASP A 73 -5.88 -2.15 6.52
N GLY A 74 -5.48 -3.33 6.08
CA GLY A 74 -5.42 -4.52 6.93
C GLY A 74 -4.31 -4.49 7.98
N THR A 75 -3.82 -3.32 8.38
CA THR A 75 -2.76 -3.22 9.38
C THR A 75 -3.23 -3.75 10.73
N SER A 76 -2.29 -4.28 11.50
CA SER A 76 -2.55 -4.91 12.79
C SER A 76 -3.10 -3.93 13.83
N VAL A 77 -2.93 -2.61 13.66
CA VAL A 77 -3.44 -1.60 14.60
C VAL A 77 -4.83 -1.12 14.24
N MET A 78 -5.17 -1.09 12.94
CA MET A 78 -6.45 -0.58 12.47
C MET A 78 -7.54 -1.65 12.36
N SER A 79 -7.15 -2.88 12.02
CA SER A 79 -8.10 -3.91 11.57
C SER A 79 -8.12 -5.13 12.51
N GLY A 80 -9.21 -5.33 13.24
CA GLY A 80 -9.38 -6.48 14.13
C GLY A 80 -10.27 -6.23 15.35
N ILE A 81 -10.75 -7.35 15.89
CA ILE A 81 -11.93 -7.41 16.75
C ILE A 81 -11.60 -7.06 18.21
N TYR A 82 -10.33 -7.17 18.61
CA TYR A 82 -9.88 -6.97 19.98
C TYR A 82 -9.02 -5.70 20.09
N SER A 83 -9.59 -4.64 20.69
CA SER A 83 -8.89 -3.41 21.12
C SER A 83 -8.31 -2.48 20.04
N LYS A 84 -8.67 -2.69 18.77
CA LYS A 84 -8.20 -1.89 17.62
C LYS A 84 -9.16 -0.74 17.28
N LEU A 85 -8.76 0.09 16.30
CA LEU A 85 -9.51 1.25 15.84
C LEU A 85 -10.96 0.90 15.46
N GLN A 86 -11.14 -0.18 14.70
CA GLN A 86 -12.46 -0.71 14.33
C GLN A 86 -13.39 -0.86 15.54
N LYS A 87 -12.91 -1.54 16.61
CA LYS A 87 -13.70 -1.75 17.82
C LYS A 87 -14.04 -0.42 18.50
N ARG A 88 -13.03 0.46 18.64
CA ARG A 88 -13.19 1.76 19.32
C ARG A 88 -14.22 2.66 18.64
N ILE A 89 -14.32 2.63 17.31
CA ILE A 89 -15.34 3.37 16.57
C ILE A 89 -16.69 2.65 16.66
N ASN A 90 -16.71 1.31 16.61
CA ASN A 90 -17.93 0.53 16.76
C ASN A 90 -18.57 0.67 18.15
N ASP A 91 -17.77 0.85 19.20
CA ASP A 91 -18.25 1.11 20.56
C ASP A 91 -18.97 2.47 20.67
N ILE A 92 -18.65 3.44 19.79
CA ILE A 92 -19.31 4.74 19.71
C ILE A 92 -20.54 4.66 18.79
N VAL A 93 -20.37 4.00 17.64
CA VAL A 93 -21.40 3.89 16.60
C VAL A 93 -21.56 2.42 16.21
N PRO A 94 -22.41 1.65 16.92
CA PRO A 94 -22.56 0.21 16.69
C PRO A 94 -23.04 -0.17 15.29
N ASN A 95 -23.64 0.78 14.58
CA ASN A 95 -24.14 0.61 13.22
C ASN A 95 -23.10 0.96 12.13
N ALA A 96 -21.87 1.34 12.51
CA ALA A 96 -20.80 1.68 11.57
C ALA A 96 -20.06 0.41 11.12
N MET A 97 -20.54 -0.19 10.03
CA MET A 97 -19.95 -1.43 9.50
C MET A 97 -18.50 -1.22 9.07
N CYS A 98 -17.61 -2.12 9.50
CA CYS A 98 -16.22 -2.11 9.10
C CYS A 98 -15.99 -2.99 7.88
N VAL A 99 -15.46 -2.40 6.81
CA VAL A 99 -15.06 -3.09 5.60
C VAL A 99 -13.54 -3.11 5.52
N HIS A 100 -12.97 -4.31 5.42
CA HIS A 100 -11.53 -4.47 5.17
C HIS A 100 -11.21 -4.09 3.72
N CYS A 101 -10.04 -3.49 3.51
CA CYS A 101 -9.57 -3.16 2.17
C CYS A 101 -9.50 -4.40 1.25
N CYS A 102 -10.32 -4.43 0.20
CA CYS A 102 -10.35 -5.52 -0.78
C CYS A 102 -8.98 -5.73 -1.44
N SER A 103 -8.23 -4.65 -1.71
CA SER A 103 -6.89 -4.73 -2.29
C SER A 103 -5.90 -5.42 -1.35
N HIS A 104 -6.03 -5.21 -0.03
CA HIS A 104 -5.21 -5.89 0.96
C HIS A 104 -5.55 -7.37 1.03
N ASN A 105 -6.84 -7.71 1.09
CA ASN A 105 -7.30 -9.11 1.11
C ASN A 105 -6.85 -9.86 -0.14
N LEU A 106 -6.99 -9.25 -1.32
CA LEU A 106 -6.51 -9.82 -2.57
C LEU A 106 -4.99 -10.03 -2.54
N ASN A 107 -4.24 -9.06 -2.02
CA ASN A 107 -2.79 -9.18 -1.86
C ASN A 107 -2.41 -10.37 -0.96
N LEU A 108 -3.14 -10.59 0.14
CA LEU A 108 -2.91 -11.75 1.01
C LEU A 108 -3.16 -13.08 0.28
N VAL A 109 -4.31 -13.21 -0.38
CA VAL A 109 -4.67 -14.42 -1.14
C VAL A 109 -3.62 -14.74 -2.21
N VAL A 110 -3.19 -13.74 -2.98
CA VAL A 110 -2.17 -13.91 -4.02
C VAL A 110 -0.81 -14.28 -3.41
N CYS A 111 -0.43 -13.65 -2.30
CA CYS A 111 0.81 -13.96 -1.60
C CYS A 111 0.82 -15.40 -1.09
N ASP A 112 -0.29 -15.88 -0.53
CA ASP A 112 -0.40 -17.23 0.03
C ASP A 112 -0.52 -18.30 -1.06
N ALA A 113 -1.26 -18.03 -2.14
CA ALA A 113 -1.27 -18.89 -3.32
C ALA A 113 0.10 -19.05 -3.98
N ALA A 114 0.94 -18.00 -3.95
CA ALA A 114 2.31 -18.10 -4.44
C ALA A 114 3.22 -18.90 -3.49
N LYS A 115 2.97 -18.85 -2.17
CA LYS A 115 3.73 -19.63 -1.17
C LYS A 115 3.35 -21.11 -1.18
N SER A 116 2.12 -21.45 -1.55
CA SER A 116 1.67 -22.84 -1.63
C SER A 116 2.26 -23.60 -2.82
N SER A 117 3.00 -22.93 -3.71
CA SER A 117 3.65 -23.53 -4.87
C SER A 117 5.17 -23.39 -4.79
N ASP A 118 5.85 -24.52 -4.58
CA ASP A 118 7.33 -24.57 -4.57
C ASP A 118 7.94 -24.00 -5.86
N LYS A 119 7.30 -24.24 -7.01
CA LYS A 119 7.74 -23.69 -8.30
C LYS A 119 7.69 -22.17 -8.29
N ALA A 120 6.60 -21.59 -7.78
CA ALA A 120 6.45 -20.14 -7.70
C ALA A 120 7.44 -19.54 -6.69
N MET A 121 7.64 -20.18 -5.53
CA MET A 121 8.62 -19.73 -4.54
C MET A 121 10.04 -19.72 -5.11
N ARG A 122 10.51 -20.84 -5.67
CA ARG A 122 11.85 -20.94 -6.29
C ARG A 122 12.05 -19.94 -7.42
N PHE A 123 11.00 -19.69 -8.20
CA PHE A 123 11.04 -18.67 -9.24
C PHE A 123 11.26 -17.27 -8.65
N PHE A 124 10.50 -16.87 -7.64
CA PHE A 124 10.69 -15.57 -7.00
C PHE A 124 12.01 -15.45 -6.24
N GLU A 125 12.53 -16.54 -5.67
CA GLU A 125 13.87 -16.61 -5.08
C GLU A 125 14.94 -16.36 -6.14
N THR A 126 14.80 -16.96 -7.33
CA THR A 126 15.72 -16.74 -8.46
C THR A 126 15.72 -15.27 -8.88
N VAL A 127 14.54 -14.65 -9.01
CA VAL A 127 14.40 -13.22 -9.34
C VAL A 127 15.10 -12.35 -8.28
N GLN A 128 14.94 -12.69 -7.00
CA GLN A 128 15.59 -11.98 -5.90
C GLN A 128 17.12 -12.17 -5.93
N SER A 129 17.60 -13.37 -6.26
CA SER A 129 19.02 -13.67 -6.41
C SER A 129 19.66 -12.88 -7.56
N VAL A 130 18.98 -12.77 -8.71
CA VAL A 130 19.43 -11.92 -9.81
C VAL A 130 19.54 -10.46 -9.34
N PHE A 131 18.51 -9.94 -8.67
CA PHE A 131 18.58 -8.58 -8.10
C PHE A 131 19.77 -8.41 -7.15
N ASN A 132 19.98 -9.36 -6.23
CA ASN A 132 21.09 -9.30 -5.26
C ASN A 132 22.47 -9.38 -5.93
N PHE A 133 22.60 -10.20 -6.98
CA PHE A 133 23.84 -10.34 -7.74
C PHE A 133 24.26 -8.99 -8.33
N PHE A 134 23.37 -8.30 -9.04
CA PHE A 134 23.66 -6.98 -9.62
C PHE A 134 23.76 -5.90 -8.54
N GLY A 135 22.85 -5.88 -7.57
CA GLY A 135 22.82 -4.87 -6.50
C GLY A 135 24.01 -4.92 -5.55
N GLY A 136 24.68 -6.07 -5.44
CA GLY A 136 25.88 -6.26 -4.63
C GLY A 136 27.17 -5.68 -5.24
N SER A 137 27.13 -5.05 -6.41
CA SER A 137 28.32 -4.52 -7.09
C SER A 137 27.98 -3.27 -7.90
N ALA A 138 28.53 -2.14 -7.49
CA ALA A 138 28.35 -0.86 -8.17
C ALA A 138 28.75 -0.92 -9.67
N PRO A 139 29.85 -1.59 -10.07
CA PRO A 139 30.17 -1.77 -11.50
C PRO A 139 29.11 -2.54 -12.28
N ARG A 140 28.65 -3.69 -11.76
CA ARG A 140 27.60 -4.50 -12.42
C ARG A 140 26.28 -3.76 -12.50
N TRP A 141 25.93 -3.02 -11.45
CA TRP A 141 24.73 -2.20 -11.43
C TRP A 141 24.80 -1.05 -12.45
N ALA A 142 25.94 -0.37 -12.56
CA ALA A 142 26.14 0.69 -13.53
C ALA A 142 26.04 0.16 -14.97
N LEU A 143 26.69 -0.96 -15.27
CA LEU A 143 26.60 -1.60 -16.58
C LEU A 143 25.16 -1.99 -16.94
N LEU A 144 24.37 -2.46 -15.97
CA LEU A 144 22.96 -2.80 -16.19
C LEU A 144 22.05 -1.56 -16.31
N ALA A 145 22.33 -0.50 -15.55
CA ALA A 145 21.50 0.70 -15.49
C ALA A 145 21.76 1.65 -16.68
N PHE A 146 22.98 1.68 -17.20
CA PHE A 146 23.42 2.62 -18.23
C PHE A 146 23.79 1.94 -19.56
N GLY A 147 24.09 0.64 -19.56
CA GLY A 147 24.58 -0.05 -20.77
C GLY A 147 25.99 0.43 -21.16
N GLU A 148 26.32 0.30 -22.45
CA GLU A 148 27.57 0.84 -23.04
C GLU A 148 27.46 2.33 -23.41
N ASP A 149 26.25 2.89 -23.46
CA ASP A 149 26.01 4.28 -23.82
C ASP A 149 26.16 5.19 -22.60
N ASN A 150 27.11 6.13 -22.70
CA ASN A 150 27.42 7.09 -21.65
C ASN A 150 26.21 7.97 -21.28
N ALA A 151 25.69 7.74 -20.06
CA ALA A 151 25.08 8.71 -19.13
C ALA A 151 23.85 9.54 -19.57
N THR A 152 23.37 9.49 -20.81
CA THR A 152 22.27 10.37 -21.28
C THR A 152 20.89 9.74 -21.20
N ALA A 153 20.80 8.41 -21.10
CA ALA A 153 19.55 7.69 -20.89
C ALA A 153 19.62 6.89 -19.60
N VAL A 154 19.23 7.48 -18.47
CA VAL A 154 18.89 6.67 -17.29
C VAL A 154 17.80 5.69 -17.74
N CYS A 155 18.11 4.39 -17.80
CA CYS A 155 17.09 3.39 -18.09
C CYS A 155 16.01 3.51 -17.02
N LYS A 156 14.81 3.99 -17.42
CA LYS A 156 13.68 4.28 -16.52
C LYS A 156 13.23 3.05 -15.69
N LYS A 157 13.72 1.85 -16.01
CA LYS A 157 13.39 0.60 -15.33
C LYS A 157 14.64 -0.25 -15.15
N VAL A 158 15.19 -0.17 -13.93
CA VAL A 158 16.23 -1.07 -13.43
C VAL A 158 15.55 -2.22 -12.66
N LEU A 159 16.29 -3.31 -12.42
CA LEU A 159 15.82 -4.43 -11.58
C LEU A 159 15.28 -3.92 -10.24
N LYS A 160 14.24 -4.59 -9.74
CA LYS A 160 13.58 -4.24 -8.48
C LYS A 160 13.65 -5.40 -7.51
N LYS A 161 13.81 -5.07 -6.23
CA LYS A 161 13.77 -6.04 -5.13
C LYS A 161 12.38 -6.68 -5.06
N VAL A 162 12.34 -8.00 -4.83
CA VAL A 162 11.10 -8.73 -4.59
C VAL A 162 10.62 -8.41 -3.17
N CYS A 163 9.32 -8.18 -3.01
CA CYS A 163 8.71 -8.04 -1.68
C CYS A 163 7.89 -9.29 -1.34
N ALA A 164 8.14 -9.88 -0.17
CA ALA A 164 7.39 -11.04 0.28
C ALA A 164 5.91 -10.73 0.58
N THR A 165 5.63 -9.50 1.02
CA THR A 165 4.31 -9.10 1.55
C THR A 165 3.49 -8.25 0.59
N ARG A 166 4.06 -7.78 -0.52
CA ARG A 166 3.37 -6.91 -1.51
C ARG A 166 3.44 -7.51 -2.90
N TRP A 167 2.34 -8.08 -3.38
CA TRP A 167 2.23 -8.69 -4.70
C TRP A 167 2.60 -7.70 -5.82
N LYS A 168 2.19 -6.43 -5.69
CA LYS A 168 2.52 -5.39 -6.68
C LYS A 168 4.03 -5.22 -6.86
N ALA A 169 4.81 -5.34 -5.78
CA ALA A 169 6.25 -5.28 -5.86
C ALA A 169 6.85 -6.53 -6.53
N ARG A 170 6.27 -7.73 -6.30
CA ARG A 170 6.64 -8.94 -7.06
C ARG A 170 6.39 -8.77 -8.56
N HIS A 171 5.20 -8.29 -8.94
CA HIS A 171 4.86 -7.96 -10.33
C HIS A 171 5.88 -6.98 -10.93
N ASN A 172 6.20 -5.90 -10.21
CA ASN A 172 7.14 -4.89 -10.69
C ASN A 172 8.56 -5.45 -10.87
N ALA A 173 9.00 -6.36 -9.98
CA ALA A 173 10.29 -7.04 -10.10
C ALA A 173 10.33 -7.96 -11.33
N LEU A 174 9.28 -8.76 -11.54
CA LEU A 174 9.16 -9.60 -12.73
C LEU A 174 9.13 -8.79 -14.02
N PHE A 175 8.34 -7.72 -14.03
CA PHE A 175 8.20 -6.88 -15.20
C PHE A 175 9.53 -6.18 -15.56
N ALA A 176 10.24 -5.67 -14.56
CA ALA A 176 11.58 -5.11 -14.76
C ALA A 176 12.58 -6.16 -15.27
N LEU A 177 12.57 -7.38 -14.71
CA LEU A 177 13.43 -8.47 -15.19
C LEU A 177 13.08 -8.88 -16.62
N LYS A 178 11.79 -8.96 -16.97
CA LYS A 178 11.33 -9.28 -18.33
C LYS A 178 11.84 -8.26 -19.34
N GLU A 179 11.69 -6.97 -19.04
CA GLU A 179 12.17 -5.91 -19.92
C GLU A 179 13.70 -5.85 -20.01
N LYS A 180 14.41 -6.23 -18.94
CA LYS A 180 15.88 -6.24 -18.87
C LYS A 180 16.51 -7.62 -19.09
N CYS A 181 15.76 -8.59 -19.57
CA CYS A 181 16.23 -9.98 -19.65
C CYS A 181 17.45 -10.11 -20.55
N ILE A 182 17.45 -9.46 -21.71
CA ILE A 182 18.58 -9.46 -22.65
C ILE A 182 19.80 -8.78 -22.03
N ASP A 183 19.62 -7.60 -21.41
CA ASP A 183 20.71 -6.85 -20.78
C ASP A 183 21.35 -7.65 -19.63
N VAL A 184 20.51 -8.29 -18.79
CA VAL A 184 20.97 -9.18 -17.72
C VAL A 184 21.81 -10.33 -18.28
N LEU A 185 21.38 -10.98 -19.36
CA LEU A 185 22.12 -12.08 -19.98
C LEU A 185 23.45 -11.62 -20.58
N LYS A 186 23.47 -10.45 -21.24
CA LYS A 186 24.69 -9.86 -21.79
C LYS A 186 25.70 -9.54 -20.68
N THR A 187 25.26 -8.86 -19.62
CA THR A 187 26.15 -8.50 -18.51
C THR A 187 26.62 -9.71 -17.70
N TYR A 188 25.87 -10.82 -17.70
CA TYR A 188 26.30 -12.05 -17.03
C TYR A 188 27.34 -12.85 -17.83
N SER A 189 27.39 -12.65 -19.15
CA SER A 189 28.27 -13.40 -20.05
C SER A 189 29.63 -12.74 -20.30
N ASN A 190 29.83 -11.52 -19.78
CA ASN A 190 31.09 -10.77 -19.79
C ASN A 190 31.78 -10.88 -18.43
#